data_AF-A0A1I9GEB4-F1
#
_entry.id   AF-A0A1I9GEB4-F1
#
_cell.length_a   1.000
_cell.length_b   1.000
_cell.length_c   1.000
_cell.angle_alpha   90.00
_cell.angle_beta   90.00
_cell.angle_gamma   90.00
#
_symmetry.space_group_name_H-M   'P 1'
#
loop_
_entity.id
_entity.type
_entity.pdbx_description
1 polymer ?
#
loop_
_entity_poly.entity_id
_entity_poly.type
_entity_poly.pdbx_seq_one_letter_code
_entity_poly.pdbx_strand_id
1 'polypeptide(L)'
;VHRVVDLCAAPGSWSQVLSKKVYFAQDEKERKAVRIVAVDLQPMSPLPGIIQLQGDITEACTAKKIISYLEGSKADLVICDGAPDVTGLHALDEYMQSQLVLA
;
A
#
# COMPACT_ATOMS: atom_id res chain seq x y z
N VAL A 1 -14.71 -4.47 4.45
CA VAL A 1 -13.57 -3.65 3.99
C VAL A 1 -13.51 -3.76 2.48
N HIS A 2 -13.69 -2.65 1.76
CA HIS A 2 -13.68 -2.63 0.29
C HIS A 2 -12.57 -1.74 -0.27
N ARG A 3 -12.09 -0.74 0.49
CA ARG A 3 -11.04 0.17 0.06
C ARG A 3 -9.82 0.03 0.96
N VAL A 4 -8.70 -0.44 0.42
CA VAL A 4 -7.46 -0.66 1.17
C VAL A 4 -6.29 0.03 0.48
N VAL A 5 -5.40 0.62 1.27
CA VAL A 5 -4.12 1.14 0.80
C VAL A 5 -2.98 0.37 1.48
N ASP A 6 -2.01 -0.09 0.69
CA ASP A 6 -0.79 -0.76 1.12
C ASP A 6 0.41 0.14 0.78
N LEU A 7 1.03 0.75 1.79
CA LEU A 7 2.15 1.69 1.64
C LEU A 7 3.48 0.96 1.84
N CYS A 8 4.50 1.37 1.09
CA CYS A 8 5.80 0.71 1.05
C CYS A 8 5.64 -0.79 0.75
N ALA A 9 4.85 -1.08 -0.28
CA ALA A 9 4.33 -2.41 -0.53
C ALA A 9 5.34 -3.38 -1.17
N ALA A 10 6.44 -2.91 -1.77
CA ALA A 10 7.37 -3.79 -2.48
C ALA A 10 8.07 -4.74 -1.49
N PRO A 11 8.21 -6.05 -1.80
CA PRO A 11 7.93 -6.72 -3.09
C PRO A 11 6.47 -7.19 -3.29
N GLY A 12 5.57 -6.97 -2.33
CA GLY A 12 4.13 -7.21 -2.46
C GLY A 12 3.56 -8.32 -1.56
N SER A 13 4.25 -8.72 -0.49
CA SER A 13 3.80 -9.80 0.40
C SER A 13 2.46 -9.48 1.08
N TRP A 14 2.30 -8.28 1.63
CA TRP A 14 1.04 -7.82 2.21
C TRP A 14 -0.04 -7.64 1.15
N SER A 15 0.30 -7.09 -0.02
CA SER A 15 -0.60 -7.04 -1.17
C SER A 15 -1.12 -8.42 -1.59
N GLN A 16 -0.32 -9.49 -1.51
CA GLN A 16 -0.80 -10.86 -1.74
C GLN A 16 -1.78 -11.33 -0.66
N VAL A 17 -1.55 -10.98 0.60
CA VAL A 17 -2.48 -11.27 1.70
C VAL A 17 -3.80 -10.54 1.47
N LEU A 18 -3.76 -9.25 1.12
CA LEU A 18 -4.94 -8.45 0.80
C LEU A 18 -5.69 -9.01 -0.41
N SER A 19 -4.99 -9.40 -1.47
CA SER A 19 -5.60 -10.06 -2.64
C SER A 19 -6.38 -11.31 -2.21
N LYS A 20 -5.80 -12.18 -1.37
CA LYS A 20 -6.47 -13.40 -0.89
C LYS A 20 -7.64 -13.12 0.05
N LYS A 21 -7.46 -12.19 1.01
CA LYS A 21 -8.38 -11.99 2.14
C LYS A 21 -9.46 -10.94 1.90
N VAL A 22 -9.22 -9.98 1.01
CA VAL A 22 -10.13 -8.87 0.73
C VAL A 22 -10.72 -8.95 -0.66
N TYR A 23 -9.94 -9.37 -1.67
CA TYR A 23 -10.45 -9.49 -3.04
C TYR A 23 -11.05 -10.88 -3.30
N PHE A 24 -10.27 -11.95 -3.18
CA PHE A 24 -10.72 -13.30 -3.50
C PHE A 24 -11.70 -13.90 -2.50
N ALA A 25 -11.73 -13.39 -1.26
CA ALA A 25 -12.71 -13.82 -0.25
C ALA A 25 -14.15 -13.36 -0.56
N GLN A 26 -14.32 -12.41 -1.48
CA GLN A 26 -15.63 -11.86 -1.86
C GLN A 26 -16.20 -12.58 -3.09
N ASP A 27 -17.53 -12.58 -3.19
CA ASP A 27 -18.26 -13.03 -4.38
C ASP A 27 -17.99 -12.13 -5.58
N GLU A 28 -18.17 -12.65 -6.81
CA GLU A 28 -17.87 -11.93 -8.05
C GLU A 28 -18.56 -10.55 -8.17
N LYS A 29 -19.79 -10.43 -7.63
CA LYS A 29 -20.53 -9.16 -7.64
C LYS A 29 -19.86 -8.12 -6.75
N GLU A 30 -19.38 -8.52 -5.57
CA GLU A 30 -18.78 -7.61 -4.59
C GLU A 30 -17.33 -7.28 -4.93
N ARG A 31 -16.60 -8.17 -5.60
CA ARG A 31 -15.24 -7.90 -6.10
C ARG A 31 -15.14 -6.63 -6.93
N LYS A 32 -16.20 -6.29 -7.69
CA LYS A 32 -16.24 -5.06 -8.50
C LYS A 32 -16.19 -3.78 -7.66
N ALA A 33 -16.61 -3.83 -6.40
CA ALA A 33 -16.55 -2.71 -5.47
C ALA A 33 -15.23 -2.65 -4.68
N VAL A 34 -14.42 -3.71 -4.73
CA VAL A 34 -13.12 -3.76 -4.04
C VAL A 34 -12.09 -2.92 -4.79
N ARG A 35 -11.37 -2.08 -4.06
CA ARG A 35 -10.25 -1.26 -4.54
C ARG A 35 -9.11 -1.43 -3.56
N ILE A 36 -8.03 -2.05 -4.01
CA ILE A 36 -6.80 -2.18 -3.21
C ILE A 36 -5.71 -1.48 -3.99
N VAL A 37 -5.10 -0.46 -3.39
CA VAL A 37 -4.03 0.33 -4.01
C VAL A 37 -2.74 0.08 -3.24
N ALA A 38 -1.73 -0.45 -3.92
CA ALA A 38 -0.42 -0.69 -3.36
C ALA A 38 0.59 0.31 -3.94
N VAL A 39 1.36 0.95 -3.07
CA VAL A 39 2.28 2.04 -3.45
C VAL A 39 3.67 1.76 -2.92
N ASP A 40 4.66 1.90 -3.80
CA ASP A 40 6.07 1.82 -3.44
C ASP A 40 6.93 2.64 -4.42
N LEU A 41 8.13 3.02 -3.99
CA LEU A 41 9.16 3.59 -4.88
C LEU A 41 9.69 2.55 -5.87
N GLN A 42 9.76 1.29 -5.44
CA GLN A 42 10.24 0.16 -6.23
C GLN A 42 9.11 -0.48 -7.05
N PRO A 43 9.43 -1.01 -8.24
CA PRO A 43 8.45 -1.74 -9.03
C PRO A 43 8.06 -3.07 -8.35
N MET A 44 6.82 -3.49 -8.59
CA MET A 44 6.29 -4.77 -8.13
C MET A 44 5.79 -5.61 -9.30
N SER A 45 5.82 -6.93 -9.15
CA SER A 45 5.15 -7.83 -10.08
C SER A 45 3.63 -7.68 -9.98
N PRO A 46 2.89 -7.66 -11.10
CA PRO A 46 1.43 -7.53 -11.09
C PRO A 46 0.73 -8.58 -10.21
N LEU A 47 -0.18 -8.12 -9.35
CA LEU A 47 -0.97 -8.98 -8.46
C LEU A 47 -2.47 -8.85 -8.77
N PRO A 48 -3.22 -9.97 -8.84
CA PRO A 48 -4.65 -9.91 -9.13
C PRO A 48 -5.44 -9.12 -8.08
N GLY A 49 -6.33 -8.23 -8.53
CA GLY A 49 -7.17 -7.42 -7.65
C GLY A 49 -6.44 -6.27 -6.94
N ILE A 50 -5.16 -6.03 -7.28
CA ILE A 50 -4.33 -4.97 -6.71
C ILE A 50 -4.01 -3.95 -7.81
N ILE A 51 -4.27 -2.68 -7.54
CA ILE A 51 -3.82 -1.55 -8.35
C ILE A 51 -2.44 -1.17 -7.82
N GLN A 52 -1.42 -1.32 -8.64
CA GLN A 52 -0.05 -1.00 -8.25
C GLN A 52 0.34 0.37 -8.79
N LEU A 53 0.82 1.23 -7.89
CA LEU A 53 1.31 2.55 -8.21
C LEU A 53 2.78 2.63 -7.79
N GLN A 54 3.65 2.92 -8.75
CA GLN A 54 5.02 3.32 -8.42
C GLN A 54 5.04 4.82 -8.12
N GLY A 55 5.46 5.20 -6.93
CA GLY A 55 5.49 6.60 -6.52
C GLY A 55 5.99 6.81 -5.10
N ASP A 56 6.39 8.04 -4.81
CA ASP A 56 6.81 8.48 -3.49
C ASP A 56 5.59 8.85 -2.65
N ILE A 57 5.46 8.26 -1.47
CA ILE A 57 4.32 8.49 -0.56
C ILE A 57 4.33 9.91 0.04
N THR A 58 5.49 10.57 0.10
CA THR A 58 5.64 11.95 0.59
C THR A 58 5.13 12.97 -0.43
N GLU A 59 5.01 12.57 -1.70
CA GLU A 59 4.51 13.45 -2.74
C GLU A 59 2.98 13.55 -2.73
N ALA A 60 2.49 14.80 -2.66
CA ALA A 60 1.06 15.09 -2.79
C ALA A 60 0.46 14.58 -4.11
N CYS A 61 1.27 14.41 -5.16
CA CYS A 61 0.81 13.87 -6.43
C CYS A 61 0.41 12.38 -6.31
N THR A 62 1.19 11.60 -5.56
CA THR A 62 0.94 10.19 -5.27
C THR A 62 -0.32 10.04 -4.44
N ALA A 63 -0.47 10.83 -3.37
CA ALA A 63 -1.69 10.85 -2.56
C ALA A 63 -2.95 11.13 -3.40
N LYS A 64 -2.90 12.12 -4.31
CA LYS A 64 -4.01 12.42 -5.23
C LYS A 64 -4.33 11.25 -6.16
N LYS A 65 -3.31 10.55 -6.68
CA LYS A 65 -3.50 9.35 -7.51
C LYS A 65 -4.18 8.24 -6.71
N ILE A 66 -3.73 7.95 -5.48
CA ILE A 66 -4.36 6.95 -4.61
C ILE A 66 -5.85 7.28 -4.42
N ILE A 67 -6.16 8.52 -4.03
CA ILE A 67 -7.56 8.96 -3.82
C ILE A 67 -8.39 8.82 -5.10
N SER A 68 -7.81 9.09 -6.27
CA SER A 68 -8.49 8.90 -7.55
C SER A 68 -8.84 7.43 -7.82
N TYR A 69 -7.96 6.49 -7.50
CA TYR A 69 -8.23 5.05 -7.61
C TYR A 69 -9.26 4.53 -6.59
N LEU A 70 -9.39 5.23 -5.47
CA LEU A 70 -10.46 5.00 -4.48
C LEU A 70 -11.76 5.74 -4.83
N GLU A 71 -11.88 6.30 -6.04
CA GLU A 71 -13.07 7.00 -6.54
C GLU A 71 -13.47 8.19 -5.63
N GLY A 72 -12.47 8.89 -5.09
CA GLY A 72 -12.67 10.04 -4.19
C GLY A 72 -13.13 9.66 -2.78
N SER A 73 -13.32 8.38 -2.48
CA SER A 73 -13.71 7.88 -1.16
C SER A 73 -12.49 7.67 -0.27
N LYS A 74 -12.71 7.69 1.05
CA LYS A 74 -11.67 7.35 2.04
C LYS A 74 -11.37 5.85 2.02
N ALA A 75 -10.11 5.51 2.33
CA ALA A 75 -9.73 4.14 2.61
C ALA A 75 -10.41 3.64 3.90
N ASP A 76 -10.82 2.38 3.91
CA ASP A 76 -11.34 1.70 5.10
C ASP A 76 -10.18 1.17 5.97
N LEU A 77 -9.05 0.86 5.33
CA LEU A 77 -7.83 0.34 5.95
C LEU A 77 -6.61 0.88 5.22
N VAL A 78 -5.60 1.30 5.97
CA VAL A 78 -4.25 1.60 5.47
C VAL A 78 -3.28 0.72 6.24
N ILE A 79 -2.38 0.05 5.52
CA ILE A 79 -1.28 -0.71 6.09
C ILE A 79 0.05 -0.17 5.55
N CYS A 80 1.11 -0.34 6.33
CA CYS A 80 2.47 0.02 5.95
C CYS A 80 3.43 -0.98 6.62
N ASP A 81 4.22 -1.68 5.82
CA ASP A 81 5.29 -2.58 6.29
C ASP A 81 6.66 -2.06 5.83
N GLY A 82 6.74 -0.76 5.58
CA GLY A 82 7.96 -0.10 5.18
C GLY A 82 9.00 -0.08 6.30
N ALA A 83 10.22 -0.47 5.94
CA ALA A 83 11.40 -0.30 6.78
C ALA A 83 12.59 0.16 5.92
N PRO A 84 13.41 1.10 6.41
CA PRO A 84 14.64 1.48 5.74
C PRO A 84 15.68 0.37 5.83
N ASP A 85 16.70 0.43 4.97
CA ASP A 85 17.85 -0.45 5.07
C ASP A 85 18.56 -0.22 6.41
N VAL A 86 18.76 -1.31 7.16
CA VAL A 86 19.40 -1.27 8.47
C VAL A 86 20.90 -1.03 8.35
N THR A 87 21.40 -0.03 9.07
CA THR A 87 22.81 0.35 9.08
C THR A 87 23.60 -0.41 10.16
N GLY A 88 22.90 -0.95 11.17
CA GLY A 88 23.48 -1.57 12.36
C GLY A 88 23.73 -0.59 13.50
N LEU A 89 23.49 0.70 13.28
CA LEU A 89 23.47 1.72 14.31
C LEU A 89 22.04 1.91 14.80
N HIS A 90 21.68 1.19 15.87
CA HIS A 90 20.30 1.12 16.36
C HIS A 90 19.61 2.49 16.53
N ALA A 91 20.32 3.49 17.07
CA ALA A 91 19.76 4.83 17.27
C ALA A 91 19.41 5.52 15.94
N LEU A 92 20.21 5.30 14.89
CA LEU A 92 19.94 5.85 13.57
C LEU A 92 18.83 5.07 12.88
N ASP A 93 18.85 3.74 12.96
CA ASP A 93 17.85 2.87 12.35
C ASP A 93 16.45 3.15 12.93
N GLU A 94 16.34 3.31 14.25
CA GLU A 94 15.08 3.69 14.94
C GLU A 94 14.60 5.09 14.54
N TYR A 95 15.53 6.04 14.41
CA TYR A 95 15.20 7.39 13.95
C TYR A 95 14.64 7.38 12.52
N MET A 96 15.30 6.66 11.60
CA MET A 96 14.86 6.54 10.21
C MET A 96 13.49 5.85 10.10
N GLN A 97 13.27 4.78 10.87
CA GLN A 97 11.95 4.14 10.95
C GLN A 97 10.88 5.13 11.44
N SER A 98 11.19 5.94 12.45
CA SER A 98 10.27 6.94 12.99
C SER A 98 9.93 8.03 11.96
N GLN A 99 10.90 8.44 11.14
CA GLN A 99 10.64 9.39 10.05
C GLN A 99 9.71 8.80 8.99
N LEU A 100 9.87 7.53 8.64
CA LEU A 100 9.00 6.86 7.67
C LEU A 100 7.55 6.75 8.16
N VAL A 101 7.34 6.53 9.46
CA VAL A 101 5.98 6.47 10.06
C VAL A 101 5.30 7.84 10.08
N LEU A 102 6.08 8.92 10.18
CA LEU A 102 5.56 10.29 10.17
C LEU A 102 5.21 10.82 8.77
N ALA A 103 5.82 10.24 7.74
CA ALA A 103 5.79 10.68 6.35
C ALA A 103 4.39 10.78 5.73
#